data_AF-A0A6I0FIF7-F1
#
_entry.id   AF-A0A6I0FIF7-F1
#
_cell.length_a   1.000
_cell.length_b   1.000
_cell.length_c   1.000
_cell.angle_alpha   90.00
_cell.angle_beta   90.00
_cell.angle_gamma   90.00
#
_symmetry.space_group_name_H-M   'P 1'
#
loop_
_entity.id
_entity.type
_entity.pdbx_description
1 polymer ?
#
loop_
_entity_poly.entity_id
_entity_poly.type
_entity_poly.pdbx_seq_one_letter_code
_entity_poly.pdbx_strand_id
1 'polypeptide(L)'
;MVTVEELLITNIDPIPKYLLMRDVMKLDTDNEELIRVKNKIMETKWVKNITSLQWEDGSWGQFHSMSQFSTSIITTEQAMRRLLILGLDKEDEPIKKALNYMEKYLLGELDLRDYKEKKHDWDLLTRLFVSTWVLIIDPSNALAIETAKDWASIITYAFSKEKFNKEYYKEAYYEVHKSPKEKHMWGFQNFYVVALLSKFLSSDTESKYLDYVINSEKGIYYIYDKSLKSLPDNYCSKQASRYISAFELLSKYSLISTKCKFLIEWIYKNLLEDGFWDMEQKVKDNMCFPLSNSWRKAMNRKIDSTVRMLILVSNLHNKDI
;
A
#
# COMPACT_ATOMS: atom_id res chain seq x y z
N MET A 1 20.96 -4.49 16.95
CA MET A 1 19.94 -4.86 15.94
C MET A 1 20.49 -6.04 15.18
N VAL A 2 19.69 -7.09 15.00
CA VAL A 2 20.08 -8.23 14.15
C VAL A 2 20.31 -7.75 12.72
N THR A 3 21.38 -8.21 12.07
CA THR A 3 21.71 -7.85 10.70
C THR A 3 20.91 -8.68 9.69
N VAL A 4 20.81 -8.22 8.45
CA VAL A 4 20.13 -8.98 7.39
C VAL A 4 20.90 -10.27 7.10
N GLU A 5 22.23 -10.20 7.12
CA GLU A 5 23.14 -11.32 6.94
C GLU A 5 22.92 -12.40 8.02
N GLU A 6 22.82 -11.99 9.28
CA GLU A 6 22.50 -12.89 10.39
C GLU A 6 21.15 -13.58 10.20
N LEU A 7 20.11 -12.85 9.77
CA LEU A 7 18.79 -13.43 9.49
C LEU A 7 18.84 -14.44 8.33
N LEU A 8 19.58 -14.16 7.26
CA LEU A 8 19.66 -15.03 6.09
C LEU A 8 20.47 -16.30 6.31
N ILE A 9 21.41 -16.28 7.27
CA ILE A 9 22.12 -17.49 7.72
C ILE A 9 21.16 -18.42 8.50
N THR A 10 20.14 -17.86 9.15
CA THR A 10 19.13 -18.67 9.83
C THR A 10 18.11 -19.27 8.86
N ASN A 11 17.58 -20.46 9.17
CA ASN A 11 16.56 -21.13 8.37
C ASN A 11 15.19 -20.47 8.56
N ILE A 12 14.98 -19.30 7.95
CA ILE A 12 13.72 -18.56 7.98
C ILE A 12 12.78 -19.00 6.85
N ASP A 13 11.47 -18.75 7.02
CA ASP A 13 10.46 -19.09 6.03
C ASP A 13 10.69 -18.32 4.69
N PRO A 14 10.23 -18.86 3.54
CA PRO A 14 10.52 -18.28 2.22
C PRO A 14 10.11 -16.83 2.02
N ILE A 15 8.95 -16.42 2.55
CA ILE A 15 8.42 -15.06 2.37
C ILE A 15 9.32 -14.01 3.06
N PRO A 16 9.59 -14.08 4.38
CA PRO A 16 10.54 -13.18 5.02
C PRO A 16 11.92 -13.14 4.34
N LYS A 17 12.42 -14.32 3.91
CA LYS A 17 13.70 -14.42 3.21
C LYS A 17 13.71 -13.61 1.91
N TYR A 18 12.71 -13.83 1.08
CA TYR A 18 12.59 -13.14 -0.21
C TYR A 18 12.48 -11.62 -0.02
N LEU A 19 11.65 -11.19 0.92
CA LEU A 19 11.44 -9.76 1.17
C LEU A 19 12.71 -9.07 1.67
N LEU A 20 13.51 -9.72 2.53
CA LEU A 20 14.83 -9.19 2.93
C LEU A 20 15.76 -9.04 1.73
N MET A 21 15.84 -10.07 0.89
CA MET A 21 16.72 -10.07 -0.28
C MET A 21 16.29 -9.02 -1.33
N ARG A 22 14.99 -8.90 -1.61
CA ARG A 22 14.44 -7.97 -2.61
C ARG A 22 14.40 -6.54 -2.10
N ASP A 23 13.85 -6.31 -0.91
CA ASP A 23 13.44 -4.97 -0.48
C ASP A 23 14.47 -4.30 0.45
N VAL A 24 15.34 -5.08 1.10
CA VAL A 24 16.40 -4.55 1.97
C VAL A 24 17.76 -4.62 1.29
N MET A 25 18.17 -5.80 0.82
CA MET A 25 19.45 -5.96 0.12
C MET A 25 19.42 -5.49 -1.34
N LYS A 26 18.22 -5.39 -1.93
CA LYS A 26 18.02 -4.98 -3.33
C LYS A 26 18.86 -5.81 -4.32
N LEU A 27 18.87 -7.14 -4.12
CA LEU A 27 19.52 -8.05 -5.06
C LEU A 27 18.89 -7.94 -6.45
N ASP A 28 19.72 -8.08 -7.49
CA ASP A 28 19.26 -8.07 -8.87
C ASP A 28 18.28 -9.20 -9.15
N THR A 29 17.35 -8.95 -10.09
CA THR A 29 16.27 -9.88 -10.42
C THR A 29 16.74 -11.17 -11.06
N ASP A 30 17.97 -11.21 -11.59
CA ASP A 30 18.62 -12.38 -12.16
C ASP A 30 19.41 -13.20 -11.11
N ASN A 31 19.45 -12.75 -9.85
CA ASN A 31 20.10 -13.48 -8.76
C ASN A 31 19.47 -14.86 -8.56
N GLU A 32 20.27 -15.92 -8.74
CA GLU A 32 19.78 -17.31 -8.69
C GLU A 32 19.10 -17.68 -7.37
N GLU A 33 19.64 -17.20 -6.24
CA GLU A 33 19.06 -17.47 -4.93
C GLU A 33 17.73 -16.74 -4.76
N LEU A 34 17.63 -15.50 -5.23
CA LEU A 34 16.40 -14.72 -5.19
C LEU A 34 15.30 -15.42 -6.00
N ILE A 35 15.61 -15.87 -7.21
CA ILE A 35 14.70 -16.64 -8.07
C ILE A 35 14.27 -17.94 -7.37
N ARG A 36 15.22 -18.67 -6.78
CA ARG A 36 14.94 -19.93 -6.06
C ARG A 36 14.00 -19.71 -4.88
N VAL A 37 14.19 -18.64 -4.10
CA VAL A 37 13.32 -18.32 -2.97
C VAL A 37 11.96 -17.81 -3.45
N LYS A 38 11.90 -17.01 -4.52
CA LYS A 38 10.65 -16.56 -5.16
C LYS A 38 9.77 -17.73 -5.56
N ASN A 39 10.33 -18.74 -6.21
CA ASN A 39 9.58 -19.94 -6.60
C ASN A 39 8.94 -20.65 -5.40
N LYS A 40 9.62 -20.66 -4.24
CA LYS A 40 9.08 -21.23 -3.00
C LYS A 40 7.94 -20.41 -2.38
N ILE A 41 7.85 -19.10 -2.65
CA ILE A 41 6.74 -18.27 -2.15
C ILE A 41 5.41 -18.77 -2.69
N MET A 42 5.36 -19.11 -3.98
CA MET A 42 4.16 -19.62 -4.65
C MET A 42 3.66 -20.94 -4.03
N GLU A 43 4.55 -21.69 -3.38
CA GLU A 43 4.19 -22.94 -2.73
C GLU A 43 3.65 -22.77 -1.31
N THR A 44 3.78 -21.57 -0.73
CA THR A 44 3.34 -21.30 0.63
C THR A 44 1.82 -21.36 0.75
N LYS A 45 1.35 -21.79 1.93
CA LYS A 45 -0.09 -21.85 2.21
C LYS A 45 -0.78 -20.49 2.09
N TRP A 46 -0.07 -19.39 2.37
CA TRP A 46 -0.65 -18.05 2.33
C TRP A 46 -1.01 -17.65 0.91
N VAL A 47 -0.12 -17.90 -0.03
CA VAL A 47 -0.37 -17.65 -1.46
C VAL A 47 -1.42 -18.62 -1.98
N LYS A 48 -1.23 -19.94 -1.77
CA LYS A 48 -2.16 -20.97 -2.25
C LYS A 48 -3.61 -20.75 -1.81
N ASN A 49 -3.82 -20.36 -0.56
CA ASN A 49 -5.17 -20.12 -0.03
C ASN A 49 -5.88 -18.95 -0.73
N ILE A 50 -5.14 -17.95 -1.19
CA ILE A 50 -5.72 -16.80 -1.90
C ILE A 50 -5.90 -17.18 -3.36
N THR A 51 -4.89 -17.74 -4.00
CA THR A 51 -4.93 -18.07 -5.43
C THR A 51 -5.96 -19.14 -5.77
N SER A 52 -6.25 -20.06 -4.85
CA SER A 52 -7.32 -21.06 -5.04
C SER A 52 -8.73 -20.47 -5.11
N LEU A 53 -8.89 -19.21 -4.70
CA LEU A 53 -10.17 -18.48 -4.74
C LEU A 53 -10.28 -17.55 -5.96
N GLN A 54 -9.23 -17.44 -6.77
CA GLN A 54 -9.23 -16.57 -7.95
C GLN A 54 -10.16 -17.14 -9.03
N TRP A 55 -10.97 -16.26 -9.61
CA TRP A 55 -11.92 -16.64 -10.66
C TRP A 55 -11.24 -16.66 -12.04
N GLU A 56 -11.91 -17.25 -13.03
CA GLU A 56 -11.40 -17.33 -14.40
C GLU A 56 -11.18 -15.96 -15.04
N ASP A 57 -11.99 -14.96 -14.64
CA ASP A 57 -11.85 -13.57 -15.09
C ASP A 57 -10.65 -12.83 -14.46
N GLY A 58 -9.94 -13.47 -13.51
CA GLY A 58 -8.78 -12.93 -12.82
C GLY A 58 -9.10 -12.19 -11.51
N SER A 59 -10.38 -12.00 -11.18
CA SER A 59 -10.84 -11.33 -9.96
C SER A 59 -10.98 -12.30 -8.77
N TRP A 60 -11.35 -11.76 -7.61
CA TRP A 60 -11.85 -12.51 -6.45
C TRP A 60 -13.31 -12.15 -6.13
N GLY A 61 -14.09 -11.77 -7.14
CA GLY A 61 -15.46 -11.28 -6.97
C GLY A 61 -15.54 -9.76 -6.93
N GLN A 62 -16.20 -9.19 -5.92
CA GLN A 62 -16.27 -7.72 -5.78
C GLN A 62 -14.87 -7.12 -5.72
N PHE A 63 -14.68 -5.97 -6.36
CA PHE A 63 -13.40 -5.29 -6.40
C PHE A 63 -13.07 -4.69 -5.04
N HIS A 64 -13.96 -3.84 -4.54
CA HIS A 64 -13.87 -3.14 -3.28
C HIS A 64 -15.13 -3.37 -2.44
N SER A 65 -14.96 -3.60 -1.14
CA SER A 65 -16.10 -3.64 -0.23
C SER A 65 -15.66 -3.30 1.19
N MET A 66 -16.42 -2.40 1.81
CA MET A 66 -16.41 -2.18 3.26
C MET A 66 -17.51 -2.99 3.96
N SER A 67 -18.36 -3.70 3.19
CA SER A 67 -19.54 -4.41 3.69
C SER A 67 -19.20 -5.83 4.14
N GLN A 68 -19.81 -6.26 5.24
CA GLN A 68 -19.75 -7.64 5.72
C GLN A 68 -20.63 -8.60 4.91
N PHE A 69 -21.49 -8.08 4.02
CA PHE A 69 -22.42 -8.86 3.19
C PHE A 69 -21.88 -9.17 1.79
N SER A 70 -20.56 -9.04 1.56
CA SER A 70 -19.96 -9.48 0.30
C SER A 70 -20.24 -10.98 0.10
N THR A 71 -20.64 -11.36 -1.11
CA THR A 71 -20.75 -12.77 -1.49
C THR A 71 -19.38 -13.44 -1.66
N SER A 72 -18.31 -12.66 -1.75
CA SER A 72 -16.94 -13.16 -1.80
C SER A 72 -16.30 -13.24 -0.42
N ILE A 73 -15.51 -14.30 -0.19
CA ILE A 73 -14.74 -14.51 1.06
C ILE A 73 -13.63 -13.45 1.20
N ILE A 74 -13.11 -12.96 0.07
CA ILE A 74 -12.10 -11.91 -0.04
C ILE A 74 -12.42 -11.06 -1.27
N THR A 75 -12.20 -9.75 -1.23
CA THR A 75 -12.35 -8.89 -2.43
C THR A 75 -11.10 -8.93 -3.30
N THR A 76 -11.22 -8.51 -4.56
CA THR A 76 -10.07 -8.39 -5.47
C THR A 76 -8.99 -7.48 -4.89
N GLU A 77 -9.36 -6.32 -4.32
CA GLU A 77 -8.43 -5.43 -3.62
C GLU A 77 -7.71 -6.11 -2.46
N GLN A 78 -8.44 -6.83 -1.59
CA GLN A 78 -7.85 -7.49 -0.43
C GLN A 78 -6.88 -8.60 -0.84
N ALA A 79 -7.25 -9.38 -1.85
CA ALA A 79 -6.40 -10.43 -2.40
C ALA A 79 -5.11 -9.84 -3.00
N MET A 80 -5.22 -8.82 -3.84
CA MET A 80 -4.05 -8.13 -4.43
C MET A 80 -3.15 -7.54 -3.37
N ARG A 81 -3.70 -6.76 -2.43
CA ARG A 81 -2.92 -6.16 -1.32
C ARG A 81 -2.13 -7.22 -0.58
N ARG A 82 -2.79 -8.34 -0.26
CA ARG A 82 -2.17 -9.42 0.50
C ARG A 82 -1.09 -10.14 -0.30
N LEU A 83 -1.33 -10.44 -1.57
CA LEU A 83 -0.35 -11.11 -2.43
C LEU A 83 0.91 -10.25 -2.64
N LEU A 84 0.76 -8.93 -2.82
CA LEU A 84 1.90 -8.01 -2.91
C LEU A 84 2.72 -7.97 -1.62
N ILE A 85 2.06 -7.95 -0.45
CA ILE A 85 2.73 -8.04 0.87
C ILE A 85 3.50 -9.36 1.02
N LEU A 86 2.97 -10.45 0.45
CA LEU A 86 3.61 -11.77 0.46
C LEU A 86 4.79 -11.88 -0.53
N GLY A 87 5.07 -10.82 -1.29
CA GLY A 87 6.20 -10.77 -2.22
C GLY A 87 5.85 -11.13 -3.66
N LEU A 88 4.57 -11.26 -4.02
CA LEU A 88 4.18 -11.36 -5.42
C LEU A 88 4.31 -10.00 -6.12
N ASP A 89 4.46 -10.02 -7.43
CA ASP A 89 4.59 -8.87 -8.31
C ASP A 89 3.93 -9.15 -9.66
N LYS A 90 4.03 -8.20 -10.59
CA LYS A 90 3.37 -8.27 -11.90
C LYS A 90 3.82 -9.45 -12.77
N GLU A 91 4.92 -10.12 -12.44
CA GLU A 91 5.37 -11.29 -13.20
C GLU A 91 4.70 -12.60 -12.76
N ASP A 92 4.08 -12.61 -11.58
CA ASP A 92 3.38 -13.79 -11.06
C ASP A 92 1.99 -13.92 -11.66
N GLU A 93 1.66 -15.14 -12.10
CA GLU A 93 0.41 -15.45 -12.81
C GLU A 93 -0.87 -14.92 -12.12
N PRO A 94 -1.06 -15.05 -10.79
CA PRO A 94 -2.25 -14.51 -10.13
C PRO A 94 -2.36 -12.99 -10.25
N ILE A 95 -1.24 -12.27 -10.20
CA ILE A 95 -1.21 -10.81 -10.34
C ILE A 95 -1.41 -10.42 -11.81
N LYS A 96 -0.80 -11.15 -12.76
CA LYS A 96 -1.02 -10.95 -14.21
C LYS A 96 -2.51 -11.01 -14.57
N LYS A 97 -3.22 -12.03 -14.08
CA LYS A 97 -4.66 -12.17 -14.31
C LYS A 97 -5.47 -11.01 -13.72
N ALA A 98 -5.15 -10.59 -12.50
CA ALA A 98 -5.81 -9.47 -11.84
C ALA A 98 -5.54 -8.13 -12.55
N LEU A 99 -4.31 -7.93 -13.03
CA LEU A 99 -3.93 -6.76 -13.83
C LEU A 99 -4.73 -6.71 -15.12
N ASN A 100 -4.78 -7.81 -15.88
CA ASN A 100 -5.59 -7.91 -17.09
C ASN A 100 -7.10 -7.66 -16.83
N TYR A 101 -7.65 -8.17 -15.73
CA TYR A 101 -9.03 -7.85 -15.31
C TYR A 101 -9.25 -6.35 -15.13
N MET A 102 -8.32 -5.67 -14.44
CA MET A 102 -8.37 -4.23 -14.20
C MET A 102 -8.18 -3.40 -15.47
N GLU A 103 -7.29 -3.81 -16.37
CA GLU A 103 -7.09 -3.14 -17.67
C GLU A 103 -8.34 -3.23 -18.53
N LYS A 104 -8.98 -4.40 -18.60
CA LYS A 104 -10.28 -4.57 -19.30
C LYS A 104 -11.36 -3.67 -18.73
N TYR A 105 -11.40 -3.49 -17.41
CA TYR A 105 -12.31 -2.52 -16.79
C TYR A 105 -11.99 -1.08 -17.22
N LEU A 106 -10.71 -0.67 -17.20
CA LEU A 106 -10.31 0.68 -17.62
C LEU A 106 -10.59 0.96 -19.11
N LEU A 107 -10.57 -0.09 -19.95
CA LEU A 107 -10.95 -0.04 -21.37
C LEU A 107 -12.47 -0.06 -21.60
N GLY A 108 -13.28 -0.31 -20.56
CA GLY A 108 -14.73 -0.44 -20.67
C GLY A 108 -15.20 -1.77 -21.26
N GLU A 109 -14.34 -2.79 -21.29
CA GLU A 109 -14.66 -4.12 -21.81
C GLU A 109 -15.44 -4.98 -20.81
N LEU A 110 -15.46 -4.58 -19.53
CA LEU A 110 -16.25 -5.21 -18.48
C LEU A 110 -16.67 -4.21 -17.40
N ASP A 111 -17.70 -4.57 -16.65
CA ASP A 111 -18.14 -3.86 -15.44
C ASP A 111 -17.56 -4.54 -14.18
N LEU A 112 -17.27 -3.73 -13.14
CA LEU A 112 -17.03 -4.28 -11.80
C LEU A 112 -18.32 -4.88 -11.23
N ARG A 113 -18.16 -5.91 -10.40
CA ARG A 113 -19.28 -6.60 -9.73
C ARG A 113 -19.80 -5.86 -8.50
N ASP A 114 -19.25 -4.69 -8.22
CA ASP A 114 -19.53 -3.85 -7.08
C ASP A 114 -20.90 -3.17 -7.22
N TYR A 115 -21.56 -2.90 -6.11
CA TYR A 115 -22.83 -2.17 -6.12
C TYR A 115 -22.62 -0.72 -6.54
N LYS A 116 -23.30 -0.28 -7.61
CA LYS A 116 -23.22 1.10 -8.11
C LYS A 116 -23.84 2.10 -7.13
N GLU A 117 -23.00 2.78 -6.33
CA GLU A 117 -23.46 3.80 -5.40
C GLU A 117 -24.04 5.03 -6.12
N LYS A 118 -25.15 5.57 -5.61
CA LYS A 118 -25.83 6.73 -6.23
C LYS A 118 -25.26 8.09 -5.84
N LYS A 119 -24.65 8.19 -4.66
CA LYS A 119 -24.20 9.45 -4.05
C LYS A 119 -22.97 10.03 -4.76
N HIS A 120 -22.01 9.18 -5.09
CA HIS A 120 -20.80 9.55 -5.79
C HIS A 120 -20.99 9.41 -7.30
N ASP A 121 -20.07 10.00 -8.03
CA ASP A 121 -19.86 9.66 -9.43
C ASP A 121 -19.19 8.28 -9.47
N TRP A 122 -19.99 7.27 -9.80
CA TRP A 122 -19.59 5.88 -9.66
C TRP A 122 -18.41 5.53 -10.57
N ASP A 123 -18.47 5.95 -11.83
CA ASP A 123 -17.46 5.62 -12.83
C ASP A 123 -16.14 6.34 -12.53
N LEU A 124 -16.20 7.60 -12.09
CA LEU A 124 -15.04 8.33 -11.62
C LEU A 124 -14.38 7.64 -10.41
N LEU A 125 -15.19 7.23 -9.42
CA LEU A 125 -14.68 6.63 -8.18
C LEU A 125 -14.05 5.26 -8.43
N THR A 126 -14.71 4.41 -9.21
CA THR A 126 -14.21 3.07 -9.52
C THR A 126 -13.00 3.10 -10.45
N ARG A 127 -12.94 4.07 -11.39
CA ARG A 127 -11.73 4.36 -12.16
C ARG A 127 -10.56 4.75 -11.26
N LEU A 128 -10.77 5.63 -10.28
CA LEU A 128 -9.73 5.95 -9.29
C LEU A 128 -9.22 4.68 -8.57
N PHE A 129 -10.13 3.84 -8.06
CA PHE A 129 -9.72 2.65 -7.30
C PHE A 129 -8.91 1.68 -8.16
N VAL A 130 -9.38 1.40 -9.38
CA VAL A 130 -8.70 0.48 -10.28
C VAL A 130 -7.39 1.05 -10.78
N SER A 131 -7.35 2.31 -11.21
CA SER A 131 -6.11 2.98 -11.64
C SER A 131 -5.05 3.01 -10.54
N THR A 132 -5.44 3.22 -9.28
CA THR A 132 -4.50 3.12 -8.15
C THR A 132 -3.83 1.75 -8.09
N TRP A 133 -4.62 0.67 -8.13
CA TRP A 133 -4.07 -0.69 -8.03
C TRP A 133 -3.23 -1.08 -9.24
N VAL A 134 -3.65 -0.66 -10.44
CA VAL A 134 -2.87 -0.82 -11.67
C VAL A 134 -1.51 -0.15 -11.52
N LEU A 135 -1.42 1.10 -11.06
CA LEU A 135 -0.12 1.79 -10.89
C LEU A 135 0.73 1.26 -9.73
N ILE A 136 0.12 0.65 -8.72
CA ILE A 136 0.87 -0.07 -7.67
C ILE A 136 1.58 -1.29 -8.26
N ILE A 137 0.94 -2.00 -9.19
CA ILE A 137 1.46 -3.23 -9.81
C ILE A 137 2.39 -2.93 -10.99
N ASP A 138 1.97 -2.02 -11.86
CA ASP A 138 2.70 -1.57 -13.05
C ASP A 138 2.69 -0.03 -13.13
N PRO A 139 3.74 0.63 -12.59
CA PRO A 139 3.85 2.08 -12.59
C PRO A 139 3.94 2.72 -13.99
N SER A 140 4.16 1.92 -15.04
CA SER A 140 4.27 2.38 -16.42
C SER A 140 2.97 2.27 -17.22
N ASN A 141 1.90 1.78 -16.61
CA ASN A 141 0.65 1.49 -17.30
C ASN A 141 -0.05 2.76 -17.80
N ALA A 142 -0.13 2.93 -19.12
CA ALA A 142 -0.68 4.12 -19.75
C ALA A 142 -2.16 4.38 -19.42
N LEU A 143 -2.97 3.34 -19.22
CA LEU A 143 -4.41 3.48 -18.93
C LEU A 143 -4.64 4.18 -17.59
N ALA A 144 -3.82 3.86 -16.59
CA ALA A 144 -3.96 4.37 -15.24
C ALA A 144 -3.20 5.69 -15.01
N ILE A 145 -2.15 5.96 -15.80
CA ILE A 145 -1.35 7.20 -15.74
C ILE A 145 -2.23 8.45 -15.91
N GLU A 146 -3.21 8.43 -16.81
CA GLU A 146 -4.07 9.60 -17.03
C GLU A 146 -4.91 9.94 -15.80
N THR A 147 -5.41 8.93 -15.08
CA THR A 147 -6.10 9.16 -13.79
C THR A 147 -5.16 9.81 -12.77
N ALA A 148 -3.88 9.39 -12.73
CA ALA A 148 -2.90 10.00 -11.84
C ALA A 148 -2.58 11.46 -12.20
N LYS A 149 -2.49 11.78 -13.50
CA LYS A 149 -2.29 13.16 -13.98
C LYS A 149 -3.47 14.06 -13.66
N ASP A 150 -4.70 13.57 -13.83
CA ASP A 150 -5.91 14.31 -13.48
C ASP A 150 -5.89 14.69 -12.00
N TRP A 151 -5.70 13.72 -11.11
CA TRP A 151 -5.59 13.97 -9.67
C TRP A 151 -4.40 14.86 -9.30
N ALA A 152 -3.26 14.70 -9.97
CA ALA A 152 -2.09 15.54 -9.72
C ALA A 152 -2.37 17.00 -10.09
N SER A 153 -3.04 17.27 -11.21
CA SER A 153 -3.41 18.62 -11.61
C SER A 153 -4.35 19.29 -10.59
N ILE A 154 -5.33 18.54 -10.07
CA ILE A 154 -6.26 19.00 -9.03
C ILE A 154 -5.50 19.37 -7.76
N ILE A 155 -4.59 18.50 -7.31
CA ILE A 155 -3.80 18.74 -6.10
C ILE A 155 -2.82 19.90 -6.30
N THR A 156 -2.12 19.96 -7.42
CA THR A 156 -1.22 21.08 -7.72
C THR A 156 -1.96 22.41 -7.70
N TYR A 157 -3.16 22.51 -8.28
CA TYR A 157 -3.93 23.74 -8.23
C TYR A 157 -4.41 24.07 -6.80
N ALA A 158 -4.89 23.08 -6.05
CA ALA A 158 -5.31 23.23 -4.66
C ALA A 158 -4.18 23.70 -3.71
N PHE A 159 -2.92 23.42 -4.07
CA PHE A 159 -1.71 23.81 -3.34
C PHE A 159 -0.85 24.86 -4.08
N SER A 160 -1.45 25.58 -5.03
CA SER A 160 -0.76 26.65 -5.79
C SER A 160 -0.39 27.85 -4.92
N LYS A 161 -1.00 27.99 -3.75
CA LYS A 161 -0.63 28.95 -2.70
C LYS A 161 0.22 28.25 -1.62
N GLU A 162 0.59 28.97 -0.57
CA GLU A 162 1.40 28.41 0.52
C GLU A 162 0.68 27.29 1.29
N LYS A 163 -0.65 27.32 1.34
CA LYS A 163 -1.48 26.35 2.06
C LYS A 163 -2.58 25.82 1.16
N PHE A 164 -3.10 24.65 1.52
CA PHE A 164 -4.27 24.04 0.88
C PHE A 164 -5.44 25.03 0.81
N ASN A 165 -6.02 25.19 -0.38
CA ASN A 165 -7.21 25.98 -0.61
C ASN A 165 -8.38 25.08 -1.08
N LYS A 166 -9.44 25.05 -0.26
CA LYS A 166 -10.63 24.22 -0.51
C LYS A 166 -11.42 24.66 -1.75
N GLU A 167 -11.50 25.94 -2.03
CA GLU A 167 -12.23 26.44 -3.20
C GLU A 167 -11.47 26.12 -4.49
N TYR A 168 -10.14 26.22 -4.48
CA TYR A 168 -9.31 25.81 -5.62
C TYR A 168 -9.41 24.31 -5.87
N TYR A 169 -9.39 23.49 -4.82
CA TYR A 169 -9.64 22.06 -4.95
C TYR A 169 -10.99 21.77 -5.59
N LYS A 170 -12.04 22.43 -5.12
CA LYS A 170 -13.40 22.26 -5.63
C LYS A 170 -13.51 22.69 -7.10
N GLU A 171 -12.93 23.83 -7.45
CA GLU A 171 -12.88 24.35 -8.82
C GLU A 171 -12.19 23.34 -9.76
N ALA A 172 -10.95 22.96 -9.46
CA ALA A 172 -10.20 22.01 -10.29
C ALA A 172 -10.86 20.62 -10.33
N TYR A 173 -11.45 20.14 -9.22
CA TYR A 173 -12.12 18.84 -9.21
C TYR A 173 -13.25 18.77 -10.25
N TYR A 174 -14.11 19.81 -10.30
CA TYR A 174 -15.20 19.85 -11.27
C TYR A 174 -14.72 20.17 -12.69
N GLU A 175 -13.67 20.97 -12.81
CA GLU A 175 -13.10 21.29 -14.12
C GLU A 175 -12.44 20.07 -14.76
N VAL A 176 -11.66 19.28 -14.02
CA VAL A 176 -10.90 18.14 -14.54
C VAL A 176 -11.81 16.94 -14.73
N HIS A 177 -12.55 16.53 -13.69
CA HIS A 177 -13.36 15.31 -13.77
C HIS A 177 -14.68 15.51 -14.52
N LYS A 178 -15.09 16.76 -14.79
CA LYS A 178 -16.41 17.10 -15.37
C LYS A 178 -17.58 16.45 -14.63
N SER A 179 -17.39 16.13 -13.35
CA SER A 179 -18.40 15.43 -12.55
C SER A 179 -19.61 16.34 -12.31
N PRO A 180 -20.85 15.81 -12.31
CA PRO A 180 -22.03 16.62 -12.05
C PRO A 180 -21.99 17.26 -10.65
N LYS A 181 -22.42 18.53 -10.52
CA LYS A 181 -22.30 19.30 -9.28
C LYS A 181 -23.16 18.75 -8.13
N GLU A 182 -24.17 17.95 -8.45
CA GLU A 182 -25.01 17.22 -7.49
C GLU A 182 -24.33 15.97 -6.91
N LYS A 183 -23.27 15.48 -7.55
CA LYS A 183 -22.48 14.34 -7.03
C LYS A 183 -21.57 14.81 -5.90
N HIS A 184 -21.40 13.93 -4.91
CA HIS A 184 -20.50 14.24 -3.81
C HIS A 184 -19.04 14.23 -4.28
N MET A 185 -18.35 15.36 -4.07
CA MET A 185 -16.92 15.48 -4.34
C MET A 185 -16.14 14.57 -3.40
N TRP A 186 -15.26 13.74 -3.96
CA TRP A 186 -14.40 12.88 -3.17
C TRP A 186 -13.29 13.69 -2.49
N GLY A 187 -12.91 13.32 -1.26
CA GLY A 187 -11.75 13.92 -0.59
C GLY A 187 -10.46 13.22 -0.98
N PHE A 188 -9.31 13.90 -0.92
CA PHE A 188 -8.02 13.35 -1.35
C PHE A 188 -7.15 12.71 -0.25
N GLN A 189 -7.56 12.80 1.02
CA GLN A 189 -6.85 12.18 2.16
C GLN A 189 -7.28 10.73 2.38
N ASN A 190 -7.13 9.90 1.35
CA ASN A 190 -7.48 8.49 1.38
C ASN A 190 -6.39 7.65 0.69
N PHE A 191 -6.36 6.34 0.96
CA PHE A 191 -5.40 5.41 0.36
C PHE A 191 -5.21 5.60 -1.15
N TYR A 192 -6.29 5.72 -1.91
CA TYR A 192 -6.24 5.72 -3.36
C TYR A 192 -5.50 6.93 -3.91
N VAL A 193 -5.92 8.14 -3.53
CA VAL A 193 -5.31 9.37 -4.02
C VAL A 193 -3.89 9.54 -3.48
N VAL A 194 -3.65 9.18 -2.21
CA VAL A 194 -2.29 9.24 -1.64
C VAL A 194 -1.35 8.24 -2.32
N ALA A 195 -1.79 7.03 -2.67
CA ALA A 195 -0.96 6.08 -3.41
C ALA A 195 -0.65 6.56 -4.83
N LEU A 196 -1.67 7.06 -5.50
CA LEU A 196 -1.63 7.50 -6.90
C LEU A 196 -0.61 8.61 -7.15
N LEU A 197 -0.46 9.55 -6.21
CA LEU A 197 0.28 10.79 -6.42
C LEU A 197 1.79 10.73 -6.15
N SER A 198 2.31 9.62 -5.62
CA SER A 198 3.70 9.51 -5.11
C SER A 198 4.83 9.79 -6.12
N LYS A 199 4.52 9.91 -7.42
CA LYS A 199 5.46 10.24 -8.51
C LYS A 199 4.95 11.31 -9.47
N PHE A 200 3.82 11.95 -9.16
CA PHE A 200 3.13 12.84 -10.09
C PHE A 200 3.07 14.30 -9.62
N LEU A 201 3.65 14.60 -8.46
CA LEU A 201 3.73 15.95 -7.92
C LEU A 201 5.13 16.53 -8.15
N SER A 202 5.19 17.84 -8.39
CA SER A 202 6.47 18.56 -8.29
C SER A 202 6.96 18.59 -6.84
N SER A 203 8.26 18.77 -6.62
CA SER A 203 8.83 18.80 -5.26
C SER A 203 8.16 19.84 -4.34
N ASP A 204 7.81 21.02 -4.86
CA ASP A 204 7.09 22.04 -4.08
C ASP A 204 5.68 21.58 -3.67
N THR A 205 4.91 21.04 -4.64
CA THR A 205 3.55 20.54 -4.35
C THR A 205 3.60 19.34 -3.43
N GLU A 206 4.53 18.42 -3.64
CA GLU A 206 4.74 17.23 -2.83
C GLU A 206 5.03 17.60 -1.37
N SER A 207 5.94 18.56 -1.14
CA SER A 207 6.28 19.00 0.22
C SER A 207 5.05 19.52 0.97
N LYS A 208 4.28 20.42 0.35
CA LYS A 208 3.06 20.99 0.92
C LYS A 208 1.97 19.93 1.15
N TYR A 209 1.82 19.00 0.20
CA TYR A 209 0.87 17.90 0.29
C TYR A 209 1.19 16.97 1.45
N LEU A 210 2.46 16.56 1.59
CA LEU A 210 2.90 15.72 2.71
C LEU A 210 2.72 16.42 4.06
N ASP A 211 3.03 17.73 4.15
CA ASP A 211 2.77 18.50 5.37
C ASP A 211 1.28 18.49 5.72
N TYR A 212 0.41 18.66 4.73
CA TYR A 212 -1.03 18.61 4.95
C TYR A 212 -1.51 17.23 5.42
N VAL A 213 -1.03 16.14 4.79
CA VAL A 213 -1.41 14.77 5.16
C VAL A 213 -0.89 14.40 6.56
N ILE A 214 0.36 14.72 6.88
CA ILE A 214 0.97 14.37 8.17
C ILE A 214 0.34 15.15 9.33
N ASN A 215 0.06 16.44 9.13
CA ASN A 215 -0.52 17.31 10.17
C ASN A 215 -2.05 17.20 10.27
N SER A 216 -2.70 16.42 9.39
CA SER A 216 -4.14 16.19 9.46
C SER A 216 -4.54 15.48 10.75
N GLU A 217 -5.65 15.87 11.35
CA GLU A 217 -6.24 15.15 12.49
C GLU A 217 -6.94 13.85 12.07
N LYS A 218 -7.31 13.74 10.79
CA LYS A 218 -8.14 12.64 10.26
C LYS A 218 -7.33 11.43 9.76
N GLY A 219 -6.01 11.58 9.64
CA GLY A 219 -5.14 10.56 9.08
C GLY A 219 -5.38 10.32 7.58
N ILE A 220 -5.20 9.06 7.16
CA ILE A 220 -5.39 8.60 5.78
C ILE A 220 -6.55 7.59 5.79
N TYR A 221 -7.68 7.98 5.21
CA TYR A 221 -8.85 7.12 5.13
C TYR A 221 -8.52 5.78 4.43
N TYR A 222 -9.16 4.69 4.90
CA TYR A 222 -8.86 3.27 4.63
C TYR A 222 -7.60 2.68 5.28
N ILE A 223 -6.76 3.47 5.94
CA ILE A 223 -5.53 2.97 6.58
C ILE A 223 -5.51 3.31 8.06
N TYR A 224 -5.50 4.60 8.38
CA TYR A 224 -5.27 5.12 9.72
C TYR A 224 -6.12 6.36 9.96
N ASP A 225 -6.87 6.37 11.05
CA ASP A 225 -7.97 7.30 11.34
C ASP A 225 -7.60 8.40 12.37
N LYS A 226 -6.31 8.53 12.68
CA LYS A 226 -5.78 9.55 13.60
C LYS A 226 -4.66 10.36 12.95
N SER A 227 -4.23 11.42 13.62
CA SER A 227 -3.09 12.21 13.17
C SER A 227 -1.80 11.40 13.09
N LEU A 228 -1.05 11.58 12.00
CA LEU A 228 0.25 10.93 11.80
C LEU A 228 1.36 11.59 12.63
N LYS A 229 1.13 12.81 13.13
CA LYS A 229 2.01 13.50 14.07
C LYS A 229 2.01 12.88 15.46
N SER A 230 0.90 12.21 15.82
CA SER A 230 0.75 11.56 17.12
C SER A 230 1.14 10.08 17.02
N LEU A 231 2.21 9.71 17.73
CA LEU A 231 2.67 8.34 17.82
C LEU A 231 1.63 7.46 18.57
N PRO A 232 1.40 6.21 18.14
CA PRO A 232 0.56 5.28 18.90
C PRO A 232 1.15 4.99 20.29
N ASP A 233 0.30 4.97 21.32
CA ASP A 233 0.71 4.71 22.71
C ASP A 233 1.28 3.29 22.91
N ASN A 234 0.78 2.33 22.12
CA ASN A 234 1.18 0.93 22.21
C ASN A 234 1.69 0.44 20.87
N TYR A 235 3.00 0.18 20.80
CA TYR A 235 3.68 -0.36 19.62
C TYR A 235 3.11 -1.72 19.18
N CYS A 236 2.80 -2.57 20.15
CA CYS A 236 2.19 -3.87 19.92
C CYS A 236 0.66 -3.71 19.75
N SER A 237 0.17 -2.98 18.75
CA SER A 237 -1.28 -2.82 18.54
C SER A 237 -1.67 -2.75 17.07
N LYS A 238 -2.91 -3.13 16.75
CA LYS A 238 -3.43 -2.98 15.37
C LYS A 238 -3.41 -1.52 14.92
N GLN A 239 -3.54 -0.59 15.86
CA GLN A 239 -3.41 0.84 15.59
C GLN A 239 -1.98 1.21 15.18
N ALA A 240 -0.97 0.70 15.89
CA ALA A 240 0.43 0.87 15.49
C ALA A 240 0.74 0.21 14.14
N SER A 241 0.20 -0.97 13.85
CA SER A 241 0.34 -1.62 12.54
C SER A 241 -0.22 -0.75 11.40
N ARG A 242 -1.40 -0.16 11.60
CA ARG A 242 -2.02 0.78 10.64
C ARG A 242 -1.25 2.08 10.49
N TYR A 243 -0.73 2.61 11.60
CA TYR A 243 0.15 3.78 11.60
C TYR A 243 1.40 3.54 10.76
N ILE A 244 2.06 2.38 10.94
CA ILE A 244 3.19 1.92 10.13
C ILE A 244 2.75 1.80 8.66
N SER A 245 1.59 1.22 8.36
CA SER A 245 1.05 1.15 6.99
C SER A 245 0.86 2.50 6.32
N ALA A 246 0.47 3.53 7.07
CA ALA A 246 0.38 4.88 6.54
C ALA A 246 1.75 5.40 6.10
N PHE A 247 2.81 5.13 6.86
CA PHE A 247 4.17 5.50 6.46
C PHE A 247 4.79 4.59 5.40
N GLU A 248 4.41 3.32 5.32
CA GLU A 248 4.75 2.45 4.18
C GLU A 248 4.22 3.04 2.87
N LEU A 249 2.99 3.57 2.90
CA LEU A 249 2.41 4.30 1.77
C LEU A 249 3.18 5.60 1.47
N LEU A 250 3.40 6.44 2.49
CA LEU A 250 4.11 7.71 2.32
C LEU A 250 5.59 7.53 1.93
N SER A 251 6.20 6.38 2.24
CA SER A 251 7.59 6.07 1.86
C SER A 251 7.83 6.09 0.35
N LYS A 252 6.77 6.11 -0.47
CA LYS A 252 6.88 6.20 -1.93
C LYS A 252 7.14 7.63 -2.43
N TYR A 253 6.79 8.66 -1.67
CA TYR A 253 7.06 10.07 -2.01
C TYR A 253 8.53 10.44 -1.81
N SER A 254 9.10 11.23 -2.72
CA SER A 254 10.54 11.56 -2.71
C SER A 254 10.99 12.30 -1.44
N LEU A 255 10.17 13.22 -0.93
CA LEU A 255 10.49 14.13 0.17
C LEU A 255 10.10 13.62 1.56
N ILE A 256 9.55 12.40 1.67
CA ILE A 256 9.10 11.86 2.97
C ILE A 256 10.23 11.73 4.00
N SER A 257 11.45 11.42 3.54
CA SER A 257 12.66 11.32 4.39
C SER A 257 12.91 12.60 5.20
N THR A 258 12.59 13.76 4.62
CA THR A 258 12.75 15.07 5.28
C THR A 258 11.72 15.33 6.39
N LYS A 259 10.64 14.53 6.46
CA LYS A 259 9.50 14.75 7.36
C LYS A 259 9.30 13.62 8.38
N CYS A 260 10.03 12.50 8.30
CA CYS A 260 9.72 11.29 9.07
C CYS A 260 10.77 10.89 10.13
N LYS A 261 11.69 11.79 10.52
CA LYS A 261 12.73 11.48 11.52
C LYS A 261 12.16 10.92 12.83
N PHE A 262 11.07 11.52 13.32
CA PHE A 262 10.41 11.12 14.56
C PHE A 262 9.86 9.68 14.51
N LEU A 263 9.43 9.21 13.34
CA LEU A 263 8.97 7.84 13.14
C LEU A 263 10.14 6.86 13.26
N ILE A 264 11.27 7.17 12.62
CA ILE A 264 12.46 6.32 12.65
C ILE A 264 12.94 6.15 14.10
N GLU A 265 13.02 7.26 14.84
CA GLU A 265 13.34 7.25 16.28
C GLU A 265 12.35 6.40 17.09
N TRP A 266 11.05 6.50 16.81
CA TRP A 266 10.04 5.68 17.46
C TRP A 266 10.16 4.19 17.12
N ILE A 267 10.46 3.82 15.87
CA ILE A 267 10.71 2.43 15.47
C ILE A 267 11.90 1.88 16.26
N TYR A 268 13.04 2.57 16.26
CA TYR A 268 14.24 2.10 16.98
C TYR A 268 14.09 2.07 18.49
N LYS A 269 13.28 2.95 19.09
CA LYS A 269 12.95 2.91 20.52
C LYS A 269 12.21 1.63 20.92
N ASN A 270 11.50 0.99 19.99
CA ASN A 270 10.78 -0.27 20.21
C ASN A 270 11.60 -1.51 19.81
N LEU A 271 12.88 -1.36 19.51
CA LEU A 271 13.79 -2.48 19.31
C LEU A 271 14.03 -3.18 20.66
N LEU A 272 13.90 -4.50 20.69
CA LEU A 272 14.15 -5.30 21.88
C LEU A 272 15.66 -5.48 22.12
N GLU A 273 16.02 -5.85 23.36
CA GLU A 273 17.42 -6.10 23.75
C GLU A 273 18.09 -7.21 22.92
N ASP A 274 17.32 -8.19 22.44
CA ASP A 274 17.81 -9.25 21.57
C ASP A 274 18.00 -8.82 20.11
N GLY A 275 17.74 -7.55 19.80
CA GLY A 275 17.97 -6.97 18.49
C GLY A 275 16.85 -7.19 17.47
N PHE A 276 15.69 -7.72 17.88
CA PHE A 276 14.51 -7.88 17.03
C PHE A 276 13.42 -6.86 17.37
N TRP A 277 12.53 -6.61 16.41
CA TRP A 277 11.22 -6.06 16.70
C TRP A 277 10.20 -7.19 16.92
N ASP A 278 9.25 -6.99 17.82
CA ASP A 278 8.12 -7.90 18.03
C ASP A 278 6.83 -7.09 18.24
N MET A 279 5.89 -7.17 17.30
CA MET A 279 4.60 -6.50 17.43
C MET A 279 3.56 -7.32 18.23
N GLU A 280 3.93 -8.51 18.70
CA GLU A 280 3.08 -9.45 19.44
C GLU A 280 1.87 -10.01 18.66
N GLN A 281 1.20 -11.02 19.24
CA GLN A 281 0.13 -11.76 18.56
C GLN A 281 -1.10 -10.91 18.24
N LYS A 282 -1.40 -9.90 19.07
CA LYS A 282 -2.59 -9.04 18.94
C LYS A 282 -2.61 -8.23 17.64
N VAL A 283 -1.45 -8.07 17.00
CA VAL A 283 -1.30 -7.31 15.75
C VAL A 283 -1.69 -8.12 14.52
N LYS A 284 -1.80 -9.45 14.62
CA LYS A 284 -2.23 -10.30 13.51
C LYS A 284 -3.56 -9.81 12.91
N ASP A 285 -3.51 -9.41 11.65
CA ASP A 285 -4.62 -8.81 10.89
C ASP A 285 -4.99 -9.59 9.63
N ASN A 286 -4.24 -10.64 9.30
CA ASN A 286 -4.34 -11.44 8.07
C ASN A 286 -4.12 -10.64 6.79
N MET A 287 -3.60 -9.41 6.89
CA MET A 287 -3.27 -8.54 5.77
C MET A 287 -1.76 -8.28 5.74
N CYS A 288 -1.22 -7.54 6.72
CA CYS A 288 0.22 -7.33 6.86
C CYS A 288 0.89 -8.57 7.45
N PHE A 289 0.21 -9.22 8.40
CA PHE A 289 0.74 -10.37 9.13
C PHE A 289 -0.23 -11.53 9.16
N PRO A 290 0.25 -12.78 9.12
CA PRO A 290 1.66 -13.21 9.20
C PRO A 290 2.40 -13.20 7.85
N LEU A 291 3.72 -13.28 7.81
CA LEU A 291 4.50 -13.61 6.61
C LEU A 291 4.99 -15.07 6.68
N SER A 292 5.55 -15.44 7.82
CA SER A 292 5.95 -16.80 8.20
C SER A 292 4.77 -17.77 8.30
N ASN A 293 5.04 -19.06 8.16
CA ASN A 293 4.06 -20.15 8.19
C ASN A 293 3.38 -20.29 9.56
N SER A 294 4.09 -20.07 10.66
CA SER A 294 3.54 -20.24 12.02
C SER A 294 3.90 -19.10 12.95
N TRP A 295 2.95 -18.18 13.14
CA TRP A 295 3.05 -17.12 14.15
C TRP A 295 2.92 -17.61 15.59
N ARG A 296 2.58 -18.88 15.83
CA ARG A 296 2.62 -19.46 17.18
C ARG A 296 4.06 -19.49 17.72
N LYS A 297 5.05 -19.62 16.83
CA LYS A 297 6.47 -19.54 17.20
C LYS A 297 6.87 -18.08 17.37
N ALA A 298 7.37 -17.72 18.55
CA ALA A 298 7.78 -16.35 18.85
C ALA A 298 8.85 -15.83 17.88
N MET A 299 9.82 -16.67 17.52
CA MET A 299 10.89 -16.29 16.60
C MET A 299 10.36 -15.91 15.20
N ASN A 300 9.44 -16.68 14.62
CA ASN A 300 8.82 -16.34 13.33
C ASN A 300 8.09 -15.00 13.37
N ARG A 301 7.41 -14.69 14.49
CA ARG A 301 6.75 -13.40 14.67
C ARG A 301 7.75 -12.24 14.78
N LYS A 302 8.84 -12.45 15.51
CA LYS A 302 9.96 -11.49 15.61
C LYS A 302 10.61 -11.23 14.25
N ILE A 303 10.88 -12.29 13.49
CA ILE A 303 11.41 -12.20 12.12
C ILE A 303 10.48 -11.35 11.26
N ASP A 304 9.19 -11.70 11.19
CA ASP A 304 8.24 -10.98 10.33
C ASP A 304 8.11 -9.49 10.71
N SER A 305 8.04 -9.20 12.01
CA SER A 305 8.00 -7.82 12.51
C SER A 305 9.28 -7.07 12.13
N THR A 306 10.43 -7.73 12.27
CA THR A 306 11.76 -7.18 11.94
C THR A 306 11.89 -6.92 10.44
N VAL A 307 11.50 -7.86 9.58
CA VAL A 307 11.50 -7.68 8.11
C VAL A 307 10.69 -6.45 7.73
N ARG A 308 9.47 -6.31 8.27
CA ARG A 308 8.61 -5.17 7.98
C ARG A 308 9.26 -3.84 8.39
N MET A 309 9.85 -3.77 9.59
CA MET A 309 10.53 -2.55 10.06
C MET A 309 11.76 -2.22 9.22
N LEU A 310 12.59 -3.21 8.88
CA LEU A 310 13.78 -3.02 8.05
C LEU A 310 13.43 -2.50 6.65
N ILE A 311 12.37 -3.02 6.03
CA ILE A 311 11.88 -2.53 4.72
C ILE A 311 11.43 -1.08 4.83
N LEU A 312 10.63 -0.74 5.85
CA LEU A 312 10.16 0.62 6.04
C LEU A 312 11.35 1.58 6.26
N VAL A 313 12.25 1.26 7.18
CA VAL A 313 13.43 2.09 7.47
C VAL A 313 14.34 2.23 6.24
N SER A 314 14.55 1.15 5.49
CA SER A 314 15.29 1.17 4.22
C SER A 314 14.67 2.15 3.21
N ASN A 315 13.33 2.16 3.08
CA ASN A 315 12.64 3.06 2.16
C ASN A 315 12.61 4.52 2.63
N LEU A 316 12.74 4.77 3.94
CA LEU A 316 12.77 6.12 4.51
C LEU A 316 14.18 6.74 4.51
N HIS A 317 15.24 5.92 4.54
CA HIS A 317 16.62 6.39 4.45
C HIS A 317 17.11 6.55 3.00
N ASN A 318 16.66 5.70 2.06
CA ASN A 318 17.21 5.62 0.69
C ASN A 318 16.70 6.69 -0.28
N LYS A 319 16.65 7.97 0.14
CA LYS A 319 16.31 9.08 -0.76
C LYS A 319 17.26 10.24 -0.54
N ASP A 320 18.54 9.96 -0.77
CA ASP A 320 19.45 11.02 -1.16
C ASP A 320 18.94 11.60 -2.48
N ILE A 321 18.75 12.93 -2.48
CA ILE A 321 18.19 13.75 -3.56
C ILE A 321 19.05 13.67 -4.83
#